data_AF-A0A975ELD3-F1
#
_entry.id   AF-A0A975ELD3-F1
#
_cell.length_a   1.000
_cell.length_b   1.000
_cell.length_c   1.000
_cell.angle_alpha   90.00
_cell.angle_beta   90.00
_cell.angle_gamma   90.00
#
_symmetry.space_group_name_H-M   'P 1'
#
loop_
_entity.id
_entity.type
_entity.pdbx_description
1 polymer ?
#
loop_
_entity_poly.entity_id
_entity_poly.type
_entity_poly.pdbx_seq_one_letter_code
_entity_poly.pdbx_strand_id
1 'polypeptide(L)'
;MKPYQQIAPQWLTIEGATKYSGLSDGTIWTYIREGHIVSANIVLPGNSRGRRLINRPSLDAFIERYVVGTRREADQQQRALLDLLSTAADAIAEARRITAGVRDENDDDFPSVI
;
A
#
# COMPACT_ATOMS: atom_id res chain seq x y z
N MET A 1 17.61 -12.99 44.08
CA MET A 1 16.41 -13.06 43.23
C MET A 1 16.89 -13.07 41.78
N LYS A 2 16.84 -14.21 41.08
CA LYS A 2 17.27 -14.28 39.68
C LYS A 2 16.22 -13.56 38.82
N PRO A 3 16.58 -12.62 37.93
CA PRO A 3 15.61 -12.04 37.02
C PRO A 3 15.09 -13.16 36.11
N TYR A 4 13.77 -13.29 36.03
CA TYR A 4 13.15 -14.17 35.03
C TYR A 4 13.40 -13.52 33.66
N GLN A 5 14.23 -14.17 32.85
CA GLN A 5 14.42 -13.77 31.46
C GLN A 5 13.11 -14.02 30.73
N GLN A 6 12.42 -12.95 30.31
CA GLN A 6 11.22 -13.05 29.48
C GLN A 6 11.62 -13.63 28.13
N ILE A 7 11.31 -14.91 27.92
CA ILE A 7 11.46 -15.56 26.63
C ILE A 7 10.27 -15.12 25.78
N ALA A 8 10.50 -14.27 24.77
CA ALA A 8 9.48 -13.96 23.78
C ALA A 8 9.28 -15.20 22.88
N PRO A 9 8.14 -15.89 22.95
CA PRO A 9 7.95 -17.12 22.18
C PRO A 9 7.95 -16.81 20.69
N GLN A 10 8.63 -17.64 19.90
CA GLN A 10 8.64 -17.52 18.44
C GLN A 10 7.30 -17.91 17.83
N TRP A 11 6.58 -18.82 18.47
CA TRP A 11 5.28 -19.32 18.01
C TRP A 11 4.20 -18.85 18.98
N LEU A 12 3.24 -18.10 18.46
CA LEU A 12 2.11 -17.55 19.22
C LEU A 12 0.87 -18.42 18.99
N THR A 13 0.00 -18.54 19.98
CA THR A 13 -1.38 -18.98 19.72
C THR A 13 -2.10 -17.91 18.90
N ILE A 14 -3.26 -18.23 18.30
CA ILE A 14 -4.12 -17.22 17.66
C ILE A 14 -4.40 -16.08 18.64
N GLU A 15 -4.89 -16.41 19.85
CA GLU A 15 -5.15 -15.42 20.90
C GLU A 15 -3.90 -14.59 21.26
N GLY A 16 -2.73 -15.23 21.33
CA GLY A 16 -1.47 -14.55 21.58
C GLY A 16 -1.08 -13.60 20.45
N ALA A 17 -1.30 -13.99 19.20
CA ALA A 17 -1.06 -13.16 18.02
C ALA A 17 -2.03 -11.98 17.95
N THR A 18 -3.30 -12.18 18.30
CA THR A 18 -4.31 -11.12 18.44
C THR A 18 -3.90 -10.10 19.50
N LYS A 19 -3.49 -10.56 20.69
CA LYS A 19 -3.00 -9.69 21.77
C LYS A 19 -1.71 -8.97 21.41
N TYR A 20 -0.83 -9.63 20.66
CA TYR A 20 0.46 -9.09 20.24
C TYR A 20 0.32 -8.02 19.15
N SER A 21 -0.50 -8.27 18.13
CA SER A 21 -0.62 -7.40 16.94
C SER A 21 -1.78 -6.42 16.99
N GLY A 22 -2.77 -6.64 17.86
CA GLY A 22 -4.03 -5.89 17.87
C GLY A 22 -4.99 -6.25 16.72
N LEU A 23 -4.63 -7.20 15.85
CA LEU A 23 -5.50 -7.69 14.77
C LEU A 23 -6.55 -8.65 15.33
N SER A 24 -7.76 -8.65 14.77
CA SER A 24 -8.79 -9.62 15.14
C SER A 24 -8.45 -11.03 14.66
N ASP A 25 -9.01 -12.04 15.32
CA ASP A 25 -8.86 -13.44 14.92
C ASP A 25 -9.25 -13.68 13.45
N GLY A 26 -10.36 -13.08 13.00
CA GLY A 26 -10.84 -13.23 11.62
C GLY A 26 -9.87 -12.63 10.58
N THR A 27 -9.24 -11.50 10.92
CA THR A 27 -8.21 -10.88 10.10
C THR A 27 -6.97 -11.78 10.01
N ILE A 28 -6.52 -12.31 11.15
CA ILE A 28 -5.38 -13.22 11.21
C ILE A 28 -5.66 -14.49 10.37
N TRP A 29 -6.84 -15.08 10.49
CA TRP A 29 -7.23 -16.25 9.70
C TRP A 29 -7.28 -15.97 8.19
N THR A 30 -7.77 -14.80 7.80
CA THR A 30 -7.78 -14.35 6.40
C THR A 30 -6.36 -14.33 5.83
N TYR A 31 -5.42 -13.69 6.55
CA TYR A 31 -4.03 -13.58 6.10
C TYR A 31 -3.24 -14.88 6.18
N ILE A 32 -3.58 -15.80 7.09
CA ILE A 32 -3.08 -17.17 7.03
C ILE A 32 -3.54 -17.86 5.74
N ARG A 33 -4.84 -17.76 5.43
CA ARG A 33 -5.45 -18.42 4.26
C ARG A 33 -4.88 -17.88 2.95
N GLU A 34 -4.58 -16.59 2.91
CA GLU A 34 -3.96 -15.92 1.75
C GLU A 34 -2.45 -16.15 1.67
N GLY A 35 -1.86 -16.86 2.63
CA GLY A 35 -0.43 -17.21 2.61
C GLY A 35 0.50 -16.06 3.02
N HIS A 36 -0.03 -14.99 3.58
CA HIS A 36 0.74 -13.83 4.05
C HIS A 36 1.40 -14.07 5.41
N ILE A 37 0.83 -14.96 6.24
CA ILE A 37 1.35 -15.28 7.57
C ILE A 37 1.63 -16.78 7.67
N VAL A 38 2.87 -17.12 8.06
CA VAL A 38 3.27 -18.50 8.32
C VAL A 38 2.58 -19.01 9.58
N SER A 39 1.88 -20.14 9.44
CA SER A 39 1.21 -20.82 10.56
C SER A 39 1.49 -22.33 10.54
N ALA A 40 1.45 -22.94 11.72
CA ALA A 40 1.58 -24.38 11.91
C ALA A 40 0.33 -24.92 12.60
N ASN A 41 -0.17 -26.08 12.16
CA ASN A 41 -1.23 -26.80 12.85
C ASN A 41 -0.63 -27.96 13.63
N ILE A 42 -0.62 -27.86 14.95
CA ILE A 42 -0.13 -28.94 15.80
C ILE A 42 -1.31 -29.83 16.15
N VAL A 43 -1.36 -31.00 15.52
CA VAL A 43 -2.37 -32.04 15.79
C VAL A 43 -1.70 -33.14 16.60
N LEU A 44 -2.26 -33.47 17.76
CA LEU A 44 -1.78 -34.60 18.56
C LEU A 44 -2.29 -35.92 17.98
N PRO A 45 -1.52 -37.02 18.06
CA PRO A 45 -2.00 -38.34 17.66
C PRO A 45 -3.32 -38.68 18.35
N GLY A 46 -4.31 -39.14 17.57
CA GLY A 46 -5.64 -39.49 18.06
C GLY A 46 -6.64 -38.33 18.15
N ASN A 47 -6.22 -37.07 17.94
CA ASN A 47 -7.13 -35.94 17.92
C ASN A 47 -7.45 -35.49 16.49
N SER A 48 -8.74 -35.23 16.23
CA SER A 48 -9.21 -34.66 14.95
C SER A 48 -8.99 -33.15 14.86
N ARG A 49 -8.84 -32.46 15.99
CA ARG A 49 -8.63 -31.01 16.06
C ARG A 49 -7.26 -30.69 16.67
N GLY A 50 -6.49 -29.87 15.97
CA GLY A 50 -5.20 -29.36 16.42
C GLY A 50 -5.28 -27.95 16.99
N ARG A 51 -4.15 -27.46 17.50
CA ARG A 51 -3.95 -26.06 17.87
C ARG A 51 -3.13 -25.36 16.80
N ARG A 52 -3.65 -24.24 16.29
CA ARG A 52 -2.91 -23.40 15.35
C ARG A 52 -1.95 -22.47 16.09
N LEU A 53 -0.72 -22.42 15.61
CA LEU A 53 0.32 -21.52 16.04
C LEU A 53 0.73 -20.60 14.87
N ILE A 54 1.01 -19.35 15.20
CA ILE A 54 1.45 -18.28 14.29
C ILE A 54 2.94 -18.06 14.50
N ASN A 55 3.70 -18.01 13.41
CA ASN A 55 5.11 -17.62 13.49
C ASN A 55 5.20 -16.10 13.72
N ARG A 56 5.74 -15.67 14.86
CA ARG A 56 5.86 -14.25 15.23
C ARG A 56 6.67 -13.43 14.21
N PRO A 57 7.89 -13.84 13.81
CA PRO A 57 8.65 -13.11 12.78
C PRO A 57 7.89 -12.91 11.46
N SER A 58 7.12 -13.91 11.01
CA SER A 58 6.28 -13.77 9.82
C SER A 58 5.15 -12.76 10.02
N LEU A 59 4.56 -12.70 11.21
CA LEU A 59 3.54 -11.70 11.55
C LEU A 59 4.14 -10.29 11.63
N ASP A 60 5.35 -10.15 12.19
CA ASP A 60 6.09 -8.88 12.22
C ASP A 60 6.37 -8.38 10.79
N ALA A 61 6.91 -9.25 9.94
CA ALA A 61 7.20 -8.92 8.54
C ALA A 61 5.92 -8.56 7.76
N PHE A 62 4.80 -9.20 8.07
CA PHE A 62 3.50 -8.83 7.54
C PHE A 62 3.13 -7.40 7.98
N ILE A 63 3.16 -7.12 9.29
CA ILE A 63 2.83 -5.79 9.82
C ILE A 63 3.72 -4.73 9.18
N GLU A 64 5.03 -4.92 9.16
CA GLU A 64 5.98 -3.98 8.56
C GLU A 64 5.69 -3.71 7.08
N ARG A 65 5.33 -4.75 6.31
CA ARG A 65 4.97 -4.60 4.89
C ARG A 65 3.72 -3.75 4.67
N TYR A 66 2.72 -3.89 5.53
CA TYR A 66 1.42 -3.20 5.38
C TYR A 66 1.31 -1.92 6.22
N VAL A 67 2.31 -1.61 7.04
CA VAL A 67 2.45 -0.33 7.74
C VAL A 67 3.02 0.76 6.83
N VAL A 68 3.58 0.42 5.66
CA VAL A 68 4.05 1.42 4.68
C VAL A 68 2.87 1.99 3.90
N GLY A 69 2.63 3.29 4.06
CA GLY A 69 1.57 4.02 3.37
C GLY A 69 0.27 3.98 4.15
N THR A 70 0.13 4.86 5.15
CA THR A 70 -1.22 5.21 5.59
C THR A 70 -2.04 5.54 4.34
N ARG A 71 -3.31 5.14 4.27
CA ARG A 71 -4.21 5.50 3.15
C ARG A 71 -4.09 6.98 2.76
N ARG A 72 -3.76 7.84 3.72
CA ARG A 72 -3.41 9.25 3.55
C ARG A 72 -2.22 9.52 2.64
N GLU A 73 -1.12 8.77 2.73
CA GLU A 73 0.04 8.92 1.84
C GLU A 73 -0.31 8.52 0.40
N ALA A 74 -1.05 7.44 0.20
CA ALA A 74 -1.54 7.06 -1.13
C ALA A 74 -2.52 8.09 -1.70
N ASP A 75 -3.46 8.57 -0.88
CA ASP A 75 -4.39 9.65 -1.25
C ASP A 75 -3.65 10.96 -1.56
N GLN A 76 -2.56 11.25 -0.83
CA GLN A 76 -1.75 12.44 -1.00
C GLN A 76 -0.88 12.36 -2.26
N GLN A 77 -0.31 11.20 -2.55
CA GLN A 77 0.40 10.94 -3.81
C GLN A 77 -0.54 11.04 -5.00
N GLN A 78 -1.74 10.48 -4.89
CA GLN A 78 -2.75 10.55 -5.95
C GLN A 78 -3.22 11.98 -6.21
N ARG A 79 -3.44 12.77 -5.15
CA ARG A 79 -3.75 14.21 -5.28
C ARG A 79 -2.61 15.00 -5.91
N ALA A 80 -1.37 14.78 -5.47
CA ALA A 80 -0.21 15.44 -6.05
C ALA A 80 -0.04 15.13 -7.55
N LEU A 81 -0.36 13.90 -7.96
CA LEU A 81 -0.32 13.50 -9.36
C LEU A 81 -1.42 14.18 -10.20
N LEU A 82 -2.63 14.34 -9.64
CA LEU A 82 -3.73 15.06 -10.31
C LEU A 82 -3.43 16.56 -10.48
N ASP A 83 -2.86 17.21 -9.46
CA ASP A 83 -2.47 18.63 -9.54
C ASP A 83 -1.39 18.87 -10.62
N LEU A 84 -0.44 17.94 -10.73
CA LEU A 84 0.64 18.01 -11.72
C LEU A 84 0.08 17.85 -13.15
N LEU A 85 -0.87 16.94 -13.35
CA LEU A 85 -1.56 16.76 -14.64
C LEU A 85 -2.42 17.97 -15.02
N SER A 86 -3.10 18.60 -14.05
CA SER A 86 -3.85 19.84 -14.29
C SER A 86 -2.93 20.96 -14.77
N THR A 87 -1.80 21.14 -14.08
CA THR A 87 -0.81 22.17 -14.43
C THR A 87 -0.25 21.96 -15.84
N ALA A 88 0.01 20.71 -16.20
CA ALA A 88 0.47 20.36 -17.55
C ALA A 88 -0.61 20.66 -18.61
N ALA A 89 -1.87 20.37 -18.32
CA ALA A 89 -2.99 20.66 -19.22
C ALA A 89 -3.14 22.16 -19.47
N ASP A 90 -3.03 22.99 -18.43
CA ASP A 90 -3.09 24.44 -18.53
C ASP A 90 -1.94 25.01 -19.38
N ALA A 91 -0.72 24.50 -19.18
CA ALA A 91 0.44 24.89 -19.99
C ALA A 91 0.27 24.54 -21.48
N ILE A 92 -0.30 23.37 -21.78
CA ILE A 92 -0.59 22.95 -23.16
C ILE A 92 -1.67 23.84 -23.79
N ALA A 93 -2.71 24.21 -23.03
CA ALA A 93 -3.77 25.09 -23.51
C ALA A 93 -3.22 26.49 -23.84
N GLU A 94 -2.32 27.02 -23.01
CA GLU A 94 -1.69 28.32 -23.24
C GLU A 94 -0.76 28.30 -24.46
N ALA A 95 0.07 27.26 -24.61
CA ALA A 95 0.90 27.08 -25.80
C ALA A 95 0.07 27.04 -27.10
N ARG A 96 -1.12 26.42 -27.05
CA ARG A 96 -2.07 26.41 -28.19
C ARG A 96 -2.63 27.79 -28.50
N ARG A 97 -2.96 28.62 -27.50
CA ARG A 97 -3.42 29.99 -27.73
C ARG A 97 -2.35 30.83 -28.42
N ILE A 98 -1.12 30.77 -27.93
CA ILE A 98 0.01 31.49 -28.52
C ILE A 98 0.21 31.08 -29.98
N THR A 99 0.20 29.78 -30.28
CA THR A 99 0.36 29.27 -31.65
C THR A 99 -0.79 29.66 -32.57
N ALA A 100 -2.02 29.71 -32.05
CA ALA A 100 -3.18 30.17 -32.81
C ALA A 100 -3.14 31.68 -33.08
N GLY A 101 -2.67 32.49 -32.12
CA GLY A 101 -2.52 33.94 -32.29
C GLY A 101 -1.42 34.33 -33.29
N VAL A 102 -0.35 33.54 -33.40
CA VAL A 102 0.76 33.78 -34.36
C VAL A 102 0.34 33.53 -35.82
N ARG A 103 -0.77 32.82 -36.07
CA ARG A 103 -1.23 32.47 -37.42
C ARG A 103 -2.07 33.58 -38.09
N ASP A 104 -2.64 34.51 -37.33
CA ASP A 104 -3.47 35.61 -37.86
C ASP A 104 -2.64 36.80 -38.39
N GLU A 105 -1.34 36.89 -38.08
CA GLU A 105 -0.51 38.05 -38.44
C GLU A 105 0.31 37.89 -39.73
N ASN A 106 0.22 36.75 -40.43
CA ASN A 106 1.06 36.45 -41.61
C ASN A 106 0.31 36.41 -42.96
N ASP A 107 -0.98 36.77 -43.01
CA ASP A 107 -1.79 36.68 -44.25
C ASP A 107 -1.87 37.98 -45.09
N ASP A 108 -1.24 39.08 -44.65
CA ASP A 108 -1.31 40.38 -45.35
C ASP A 108 0.03 40.83 -45.95
N ASP A 109 0.65 40.06 -46.86
CA ASP A 109 1.64 40.65 -47.79
C ASP A 109 1.95 39.74 -49.01
N PHE A 110 1.01 39.65 -49.95
CA PHE A 110 1.37 39.28 -51.32
C PHE A 110 0.78 40.30 -52.29
N PRO A 111 1.57 41.28 -52.78
CA PRO A 111 1.10 42.13 -53.86
C PRO A 111 0.86 41.27 -55.11
N SER A 112 -0.38 41.26 -55.58
CA SER A 112 -0.75 40.64 -56.85
C SER A 112 -0.04 41.39 -57.97
N VAL A 113 0.95 40.74 -58.58
CA VAL A 113 1.62 41.22 -59.80
C VAL A 113 0.68 40.97 -60.97
N ILE A 114 0.20 42.06 -61.58
CA ILE A 114 -0.52 42.10 -62.86
C ILE A 114 0.48 42.06 -64.01
#